data_AF-A0ABD0URM5-F1
#
_entry.id   AF-A0ABD0URM5-F1
#
_cell.length_a   1.000
_cell.length_b   1.000
_cell.length_c   1.000
_cell.angle_alpha   90.00
_cell.angle_beta   90.00
_cell.angle_gamma   90.00
#
_symmetry.space_group_name_H-M   'P 1'
#
loop_
_entity.id
_entity.type
_entity.pdbx_description
1 polymer ?
#
loop_
_entity_poly.entity_id
_entity_poly.type
_entity_poly.pdbx_seq_one_letter_code
_entity_poly.pdbx_strand_id
1 'polypeptide(L)'
;MIKEFMEGINQYPIHSNGLFDPPKALANIVESVIGAIFIYSNSYLEIVWKTFKKLADPLISLNTLGKQSVSKLYELCQKNKMKVSFEKDIWMKSMTVKVFVDGNLYGSGTYVHKKEIVQNRAAKAALDRLGMILQKAQIDSCYSTSG
;
A
#
# COMPACT_ATOMS: atom_id res chain seq x y z
N MET A 1 -14.92 7.58 -5.43
CA MET A 1 -13.89 8.31 -4.67
C MET A 1 -13.98 8.09 -3.15
N ILE A 2 -14.96 8.63 -2.41
CA ILE A 2 -15.04 8.40 -0.95
C ILE A 2 -15.36 6.94 -0.63
N LYS A 3 -16.36 6.34 -1.30
CA LYS A 3 -16.72 4.93 -1.10
C LYS A 3 -15.54 3.99 -1.39
N GLU A 4 -14.86 4.19 -2.53
CA GLU A 4 -13.65 3.43 -2.91
C GLU A 4 -12.51 3.59 -1.90
N PHE A 5 -12.36 4.78 -1.31
CA PHE A 5 -11.38 5.02 -0.26
C PHE A 5 -11.75 4.29 1.03
N MET A 6 -13.02 4.31 1.44
CA MET A 6 -13.49 3.55 2.62
C MET A 6 -13.31 2.04 2.43
N GLU A 7 -13.64 1.51 1.25
CA GLU A 7 -13.38 0.12 0.89
C GLU A 7 -11.87 -0.18 0.91
N GLY A 8 -11.05 0.73 0.37
CA GLY A 8 -9.60 0.63 0.36
C GLY A 8 -8.98 0.60 1.76
N ILE A 9 -9.47 1.40 2.71
CA ILE A 9 -9.03 1.39 4.11
C ILE A 9 -9.35 0.05 4.78
N ASN A 10 -10.55 -0.50 4.53
CA ASN A 10 -10.93 -1.80 5.09
C ASN A 10 -10.04 -2.93 4.52
N GLN A 11 -9.69 -2.85 3.25
CA GLN A 11 -8.84 -3.85 2.59
C GLN A 11 -7.35 -3.71 2.96
N TYR A 12 -6.89 -2.48 3.19
CA TYR A 12 -5.50 -2.15 3.50
C TYR A 12 -5.46 -1.23 4.73
N PRO A 13 -5.35 -1.77 5.96
CA PRO A 13 -5.31 -0.94 7.16
C PRO A 13 -4.08 -0.01 7.16
N ILE A 14 -4.15 1.02 8.03
CA ILE A 14 -3.38 2.29 8.17
C ILE A 14 -1.92 2.34 7.65
N HIS A 15 -1.24 1.21 7.45
CA HIS A 15 0.09 1.08 6.84
C HIS A 15 0.05 0.84 5.32
N SER A 16 -0.95 1.38 4.63
CA SER A 16 -1.14 1.21 3.19
C SER A 16 -0.08 2.00 2.41
N ASN A 17 1.11 1.42 2.27
CA ASN A 17 2.28 2.00 1.58
C ASN A 17 2.05 2.20 0.08
N GLY A 18 1.19 3.15 -0.28
CA GLY A 18 0.78 3.42 -1.66
C GLY A 18 -0.15 2.37 -2.25
N LEU A 19 -1.11 1.83 -1.48
CA LEU A 19 -2.10 0.84 -1.94
C LEU A 19 -3.47 1.46 -2.30
N PHE A 20 -3.74 2.67 -1.85
CA PHE A 20 -4.88 3.49 -2.28
C PHE A 20 -4.52 4.97 -2.20
N ASP A 21 -5.36 5.79 -2.82
CA ASP A 21 -5.18 7.25 -2.87
C ASP A 21 -6.23 7.95 -2.00
N PRO A 22 -5.83 8.73 -0.98
CA PRO A 22 -6.78 9.52 -0.21
C PRO A 22 -7.50 10.58 -1.07
N PRO A 23 -8.83 10.75 -0.94
CA PRO A 23 -9.57 11.79 -1.62
C PRO A 23 -9.06 13.18 -1.24
N LYS A 24 -8.83 14.05 -2.23
CA LYS A 24 -8.46 15.45 -2.01
C LYS A 24 -9.44 16.20 -1.09
N ALA A 25 -10.72 15.83 -1.12
CA ALA A 25 -11.74 16.40 -0.25
C ALA A 25 -11.40 16.28 1.25
N LEU A 26 -10.73 15.21 1.68
CA LEU A 26 -10.31 15.05 3.08
C LEU A 26 -9.25 16.10 3.47
N ALA A 27 -8.26 16.31 2.61
CA ALA A 27 -7.25 17.35 2.81
C ALA A 27 -7.90 18.74 2.85
N ASN A 28 -8.79 19.03 1.88
CA ASN A 28 -9.52 20.30 1.85
C ASN A 28 -10.33 20.56 3.13
N ILE A 29 -10.97 19.53 3.71
CA ILE A 29 -11.70 19.65 4.98
C ILE A 29 -10.75 20.05 6.11
N VAL A 30 -9.63 19.32 6.26
CA VAL A 30 -8.63 19.62 7.30
C VAL A 30 -8.08 21.04 7.13
N GLU A 31 -7.67 21.41 5.90
CA GLU A 31 -7.17 22.75 5.57
C GLU A 31 -8.20 23.85 5.86
N SER A 32 -9.48 23.61 5.55
CA SER A 32 -10.56 24.57 5.81
C SER A 32 -10.77 24.79 7.30
N VAL A 33 -10.75 23.74 8.12
CA VAL A 33 -10.89 23.85 9.59
C VAL A 33 -9.67 24.55 10.19
N ILE A 34 -8.46 24.24 9.71
CA ILE A 34 -7.23 24.97 10.08
C ILE A 34 -7.39 26.46 9.80
N GLY A 35 -7.82 26.82 8.58
CA GLY A 35 -8.03 28.20 8.17
C GLY A 35 -9.08 28.92 9.01
N ALA A 36 -10.19 28.25 9.32
CA ALA A 36 -11.25 28.81 10.17
C ALA A 36 -10.74 29.13 11.59
N ILE A 37 -10.00 28.21 12.21
CA ILE A 37 -9.41 28.44 13.54
C ILE A 37 -8.36 29.55 13.50
N PHE A 38 -7.54 29.59 12.45
CA PHE A 38 -6.54 30.64 12.28
C PHE A 38 -7.18 32.03 12.24
N ILE A 39 -8.23 32.22 11.42
CA ILE A 39 -8.98 33.49 11.34
C ILE A 39 -9.65 33.80 12.69
N TYR A 40 -10.33 32.82 13.29
CA TYR A 40 -11.03 33.01 14.57
C TYR A 40 -10.09 33.37 15.72
N SER A 41 -8.86 32.84 15.71
CA SER A 41 -7.84 33.10 16.73
C SER A 41 -7.06 34.40 16.51
N ASN A 42 -7.54 35.30 15.63
CA ASN A 42 -6.84 36.51 15.23
C ASN A 42 -5.41 36.22 14.73
N SER A 43 -5.27 35.18 13.90
CA SER A 43 -4.00 34.74 13.29
C SER A 43 -2.95 34.16 14.26
N TYR A 44 -3.36 33.69 15.44
CA TYR A 44 -2.42 33.14 16.42
C TYR A 44 -2.10 31.66 16.16
N LEU A 45 -0.95 31.40 15.51
CA LEU A 45 -0.53 30.05 15.09
C LEU A 45 -0.41 29.04 16.23
N GLU A 46 -0.07 29.47 17.44
CA GLU A 46 0.04 28.58 18.61
C GLU A 46 -1.31 27.94 18.98
N ILE A 47 -2.44 28.64 18.79
CA ILE A 47 -3.78 28.06 19.02
C ILE A 47 -4.08 27.00 17.97
N VAL A 48 -3.76 27.27 16.70
CA VAL A 48 -3.88 26.30 15.61
C VAL A 48 -3.03 25.07 15.91
N TRP A 49 -1.75 25.26 16.22
CA TRP A 49 -0.82 24.17 16.52
C TRP A 49 -1.29 23.32 17.70
N LYS A 50 -1.67 23.93 18.82
CA LYS A 50 -2.20 23.20 19.98
C LYS A 50 -3.45 22.38 19.67
N THR A 51 -4.31 22.89 18.79
CA THR A 51 -5.55 22.20 18.38
C THR A 51 -5.25 20.98 17.50
N PHE A 52 -4.32 21.12 16.54
CA PHE A 52 -4.03 20.08 15.56
C PHE A 52 -2.89 19.14 15.95
N LYS A 53 -2.15 19.44 17.02
CA LYS A 53 -0.99 18.62 17.45
C LYS A 53 -1.32 17.13 17.52
N LYS A 54 -2.44 16.76 18.15
CA LYS A 54 -2.88 15.34 18.26
C LYS A 54 -3.24 14.71 16.91
N LEU A 55 -3.70 15.49 15.94
CA LEU A 55 -4.00 15.01 14.59
C LEU A 55 -2.71 14.87 13.76
N ALA A 56 -1.74 15.75 14.01
CA ALA A 56 -0.43 15.74 13.37
C ALA A 56 0.52 14.69 13.96
N ASP A 57 0.22 14.18 15.16
CA ASP A 57 0.94 13.04 15.72
C ASP A 57 0.86 11.87 14.73
N PRO A 58 2.01 11.32 14.33
CA PRO A 58 2.03 10.29 13.30
C PRO A 58 1.27 9.07 13.80
N LEU A 59 0.19 8.71 13.10
CA LEU A 59 -0.56 7.48 13.33
C LEU A 59 0.27 6.21 13.05
N ILE A 60 1.44 6.37 12.43
CA ILE A 60 2.37 5.31 12.04
C ILE A 60 3.74 5.65 12.63
N SER A 61 4.27 4.76 13.46
CA SER A 61 5.65 4.82 13.95
C SER A 61 6.64 4.32 12.89
N LEU A 62 7.92 4.67 13.01
CA LEU A 62 8.99 4.11 12.16
C LEU A 62 8.99 2.57 12.13
N ASN A 63 8.60 1.93 13.23
CA ASN A 63 8.51 0.48 13.35
C ASN A 63 7.29 -0.11 12.62
N THR A 64 6.23 0.69 12.44
CA THR A 64 5.00 0.32 11.70
C THR A 64 4.99 0.88 10.28
N LEU A 65 6.00 1.68 9.90
CA LEU A 65 6.29 2.07 8.54
C LEU A 65 6.74 0.82 7.77
N GLY A 66 5.76 0.07 7.28
CA GLY A 66 6.04 -1.16 6.55
C GLY A 66 6.91 -0.86 5.31
N LYS A 67 7.75 -1.82 4.91
CA LYS A 67 8.39 -1.75 3.59
C LYS A 67 7.31 -1.79 2.49
N GLN A 68 7.54 -1.03 1.42
CA GLN A 68 6.66 -1.03 0.23
C GLN A 68 6.54 -2.45 -0.35
N SER A 69 5.36 -2.78 -0.91
CA SER A 69 5.07 -4.12 -1.44
C SER A 69 6.08 -4.55 -2.49
N VAL A 70 6.53 -3.65 -3.35
CA VAL A 70 7.54 -3.93 -4.38
C VAL A 70 8.88 -4.32 -3.74
N SER A 71 9.36 -3.55 -2.75
CA SER A 71 10.62 -3.86 -2.05
C SER A 71 10.56 -5.21 -1.34
N LYS A 72 9.45 -5.49 -0.64
CA LYS A 72 9.25 -6.79 0.02
C LYS A 72 9.26 -7.95 -0.97
N LEU A 73 8.65 -7.77 -2.14
CA LEU A 73 8.65 -8.79 -3.19
C LEU A 73 10.06 -9.07 -3.69
N TYR A 74 10.84 -8.03 -3.97
CA TYR A 74 12.23 -8.20 -4.37
C TYR A 74 13.07 -8.90 -3.31
N GLU A 75 12.94 -8.51 -2.04
CA GLU A 75 13.64 -9.17 -0.92
C GLU A 75 13.29 -10.66 -0.82
N LEU A 76 12.00 -11.01 -0.93
CA LEU A 76 11.55 -12.40 -0.88
C LEU A 76 12.12 -13.21 -2.05
N CYS A 77 12.02 -12.70 -3.27
CA CYS A 77 12.49 -13.41 -4.45
C CYS A 77 14.01 -13.55 -4.48
N GLN A 78 14.76 -12.51 -4.09
CA GLN A 78 16.23 -12.56 -4.01
C GLN A 78 16.70 -13.63 -3.02
N LYS A 79 16.08 -13.72 -1.83
CA LYS A 79 16.41 -14.75 -0.82
C LYS A 79 16.21 -16.17 -1.35
N ASN A 80 15.25 -16.37 -2.25
CA ASN A 80 14.91 -17.66 -2.83
C ASN A 80 15.48 -17.86 -4.25
N LYS A 81 16.37 -16.97 -4.72
CA LYS A 81 16.98 -17.01 -6.06
C LYS A 81 15.97 -16.99 -7.23
N MET A 82 14.80 -16.39 -7.02
CA MET A 82 13.76 -16.20 -8.03
C MET A 82 13.92 -14.85 -8.75
N LYS A 83 13.59 -14.81 -10.05
CA LYS A 83 13.65 -13.59 -10.88
C LYS A 83 12.26 -12.96 -11.01
N VAL A 84 12.14 -11.67 -10.67
CA VAL A 84 10.90 -10.90 -10.77
C VAL A 84 10.89 -10.01 -12.01
N SER A 85 9.77 -9.94 -12.72
CA SER A 85 9.52 -8.95 -13.77
C SER A 85 8.12 -8.34 -13.65
N PHE A 86 7.98 -7.12 -14.17
CA PHE A 86 6.72 -6.38 -14.20
C PHE A 86 6.35 -6.08 -15.65
N GLU A 87 5.17 -6.53 -16.07
CA GLU A 87 4.60 -6.18 -17.37
C GLU A 87 3.49 -5.15 -17.18
N LYS A 88 3.49 -4.15 -18.06
CA LYS A 88 2.53 -3.04 -18.02
C LYS A 88 1.65 -3.16 -19.24
N ASP A 89 0.37 -3.39 -19.01
CA ASP A 89 -0.63 -3.24 -20.06
C ASP A 89 -1.09 -1.78 -20.08
N ILE A 90 -0.72 -1.06 -21.15
CA ILE A 90 -0.94 0.38 -21.31
C ILE A 90 -2.28 0.64 -22.03
N TRP A 91 -3.21 -0.32 -22.06
CA TRP A 91 -4.53 -0.09 -22.65
C TRP A 91 -5.29 1.02 -21.89
N MET A 92 -5.70 2.07 -22.63
CA MET A 92 -6.20 3.36 -22.13
C MET A 92 -7.38 3.32 -21.15
N LYS A 93 -8.09 2.19 -21.00
CA LYS A 93 -9.27 2.08 -20.13
C LYS A 93 -8.98 1.54 -18.72
N SER A 94 -7.88 0.82 -18.51
CA SER A 94 -7.51 0.28 -17.21
C SER A 94 -6.02 -0.01 -17.14
N MET A 95 -5.26 0.88 -16.49
CA MET A 95 -3.84 0.66 -16.25
C MET A 95 -3.67 -0.60 -15.39
N THR A 96 -3.16 -1.66 -16.01
CA THR A 96 -2.98 -2.98 -15.40
C THR A 96 -1.50 -3.30 -15.35
N VAL A 97 -1.04 -3.75 -14.19
CA VAL A 97 0.33 -4.25 -14.02
C VAL A 97 0.25 -5.70 -13.61
N LYS A 98 1.01 -6.55 -14.31
CA LYS A 98 1.19 -7.96 -13.99
C LYS A 98 2.58 -8.18 -13.45
N VAL A 99 2.69 -9.07 -12.47
CA VAL A 99 3.94 -9.47 -11.83
C VAL A 99 4.21 -10.92 -12.15
N PHE A 100 5.37 -11.16 -12.75
CA PHE A 100 5.85 -12.49 -13.06
C PHE A 100 7.05 -12.83 -12.19
N VAL A 101 7.12 -14.10 -11.79
CA VAL A 101 8.26 -14.67 -11.05
C VAL A 101 8.67 -15.95 -11.77
N ASP A 102 9.93 -16.00 -12.21
CA ASP A 102 10.47 -17.06 -13.06
C ASP A 102 9.58 -17.36 -14.28
N GLY A 103 9.05 -16.30 -14.90
CA GLY A 103 8.19 -16.38 -16.09
C GLY A 103 6.72 -16.72 -15.82
N ASN A 104 6.34 -17.04 -14.58
CA ASN A 104 4.96 -17.39 -14.23
C ASN A 104 4.22 -16.19 -13.63
N LEU A 105 2.93 -16.03 -13.92
CA LEU A 105 2.12 -14.93 -13.38
C LEU A 105 1.77 -15.19 -11.90
N TYR A 106 2.21 -14.30 -11.01
CA TYR A 106 1.93 -14.38 -9.56
C TYR A 106 1.00 -13.30 -9.03
N GLY A 107 0.97 -12.13 -9.65
CA GLY A 107 0.14 -11.02 -9.18
C GLY A 107 -0.33 -10.11 -10.31
N SER A 108 -1.46 -9.45 -10.07
CA SER A 108 -2.01 -8.43 -10.95
C SER A 108 -2.57 -7.31 -10.11
N GLY A 109 -2.47 -6.09 -10.62
CA GLY A 109 -3.07 -4.90 -10.01
C GLY A 109 -3.71 -4.05 -11.09
N THR A 110 -4.83 -3.42 -10.74
CA THR A 110 -5.54 -2.46 -11.59
C THR A 110 -5.88 -1.22 -10.77
N TYR A 111 -5.60 -0.05 -11.32
CA TYR A 111 -5.99 1.24 -10.74
C TYR A 111 -5.96 2.34 -11.80
N VAL A 112 -7.04 3.10 -11.91
CA VAL A 112 -7.25 4.04 -13.01
C VAL A 112 -6.37 5.29 -12.89
N HIS A 113 -6.08 5.74 -11.66
CA HIS A 113 -5.61 7.11 -11.44
C HIS A 113 -4.12 7.25 -11.10
N LYS A 114 -3.44 6.18 -10.64
CA LYS A 114 -2.04 6.25 -10.16
C LYS A 114 -1.26 4.97 -10.38
N LYS A 115 -0.18 5.06 -11.16
CA LYS A 115 0.68 3.93 -11.56
C LYS A 115 1.34 3.23 -10.38
N GLU A 116 1.84 3.99 -9.41
CA GLU A 116 2.48 3.46 -8.21
C GLU A 116 1.53 2.54 -7.42
N ILE A 117 0.25 2.92 -7.34
CA ILE A 117 -0.79 2.12 -6.68
C ILE A 117 -1.00 0.80 -7.43
N VAL A 118 -1.06 0.83 -8.77
CA VAL A 118 -1.18 -0.39 -9.58
C VAL A 118 -0.03 -1.34 -9.31
N GLN A 119 1.21 -0.82 -9.31
CA GLN A 119 2.41 -1.62 -9.09
C GLN A 119 2.45 -2.21 -7.67
N ASN A 120 2.11 -1.43 -6.65
CA ASN A 120 2.08 -1.90 -5.27
C ASN A 120 1.00 -2.96 -5.04
N ARG A 121 -0.18 -2.81 -5.67
CA ARG A 121 -1.25 -3.82 -5.61
C ARG A 121 -0.81 -5.12 -6.29
N ALA A 122 -0.22 -5.03 -7.48
CA ALA A 122 0.27 -6.20 -8.20
C ALA A 122 1.37 -6.92 -7.42
N ALA A 123 2.30 -6.17 -6.81
CA ALA A 123 3.34 -6.73 -5.96
C ALA A 123 2.78 -7.37 -4.67
N LYS A 124 1.76 -6.75 -4.05
CA LYS A 124 1.08 -7.31 -2.87
C LYS A 124 0.40 -8.64 -3.21
N ALA A 125 -0.32 -8.71 -4.33
CA ALA A 125 -0.95 -9.93 -4.79
C ALA A 125 0.09 -11.06 -5.04
N ALA A 126 1.23 -10.71 -5.65
CA ALA A 126 2.31 -11.66 -5.86
C ALA A 126 2.94 -12.15 -4.54
N LEU A 127 3.18 -11.23 -3.59
CA LEU A 127 3.70 -11.57 -2.26
C LEU A 127 2.79 -12.54 -1.52
N ASP A 128 1.48 -12.28 -1.52
CA ASP A 128 0.51 -13.13 -0.82
C ASP A 128 0.52 -14.54 -1.41
N ARG A 129 0.49 -14.64 -2.74
CA ARG A 129 0.53 -15.92 -3.44
C ARG A 129 1.83 -16.68 -3.20
N LEU A 130 2.98 -16.03 -3.30
CA LEU A 130 4.29 -16.64 -3.00
C LEU A 130 4.38 -17.10 -1.55
N GLY A 131 3.90 -16.27 -0.61
CA GLY A 131 3.89 -16.61 0.82
C GLY A 131 3.13 -17.90 1.09
N MET A 132 1.98 -18.11 0.45
CA MET A 132 1.21 -19.35 0.58
C MET A 132 1.94 -20.56 0.00
N ILE A 133 2.56 -20.41 -1.19
CA ILE A 133 3.28 -21.51 -1.86
C ILE A 133 4.51 -21.93 -1.05
N LEU A 134 5.29 -20.98 -0.56
CA LEU A 134 6.50 -21.25 0.21
C LEU A 134 6.18 -21.90 1.57
N GLN A 135 5.11 -21.46 2.24
CA GLN A 135 4.64 -22.12 3.47
C GLN A 135 4.22 -23.57 3.21
N LYS A 136 3.47 -23.82 2.13
CA LYS A 136 3.07 -25.17 1.76
C LYS A 136 4.25 -26.09 1.49
N ALA A 137 5.24 -25.63 0.73
CA ALA A 137 6.45 -26.39 0.43
C ALA A 137 7.25 -26.76 1.70
N GLN A 138 7.29 -25.88 2.70
CA GLN A 138 7.93 -26.16 3.99
C GLN A 138 7.18 -27.24 4.77
N ILE A 139 5.86 -27.17 4.81
CA ILE A 139 5.01 -28.16 5.48
C ILE A 139 5.18 -29.55 4.84
N ASP A 140 5.14 -29.64 3.51
CA ASP A 140 5.29 -30.89 2.77
C ASP A 140 6.70 -31.51 2.98
N SER A 141 7.74 -30.69 3.14
CA SER A 141 9.10 -31.16 3.44
C SER A 141 9.24 -31.76 4.85
N CYS A 142 8.47 -31.26 5.83
CA CYS A 142 8.46 -31.77 7.21
C CYS A 142 7.75 -33.12 7.33
N TYR A 143 6.78 -33.41 6.46
CA TYR A 143 6.07 -34.70 6.46
C TYR A 143 6.77 -35.79 5.63
N SER A 144 7.71 -35.41 4.76
CA SER A 144 8.46 -36.34 3.90
C SER A 144 9.70 -36.93 4.58
N THR A 145 10.10 -36.43 5.76
CA THR A 145 11.28 -36.87 6.51
C THR A 145 10.96 -37.76 7.71
N SER A 146 9.68 -38.06 7.94
CA SER A 146 9.17 -38.90 9.03
C SER A 146 8.67 -40.29 8.60
N GLY A 147 9.02 -40.74 7.39
CA GLY A 147 8.66 -42.05 6.83
C GLY A 147 9.86 -42.95 6.58
#